data_AF-A0A2N4TYN6-F1
#
_entry.id   AF-A0A2N4TYN6-F1
#
_cell.length_a   1.000
_cell.length_b   1.000
_cell.length_c   1.000
_cell.angle_alpha   90.00
_cell.angle_beta   90.00
_cell.angle_gamma   90.00
#
_symmetry.space_group_name_H-M   'P 1'
#
loop_
_entity.id
_entity.type
_entity.pdbx_description
1 polymer ?
#
loop_
_entity_poly.entity_id
_entity_poly.type
_entity_poly.pdbx_seq_one_letter_code
_entity_poly.pdbx_strand_id
1 'polypeptide(L)'
;MRTFDIEECAAFLKVDRTTALKLAGSGDLPGARIGRAWVFLEDDLIDYLRLRVKQQQAERRNEAIVDEGLAASVRRNATLVSPLLAKRTAKPKRELPELPELAG
;
A
#
# COMPACT_ATOMS: atom_id res chain seq x y z
N MET A 1 -16.13 -21.00 -25.20
CA MET A 1 -16.46 -19.75 -24.49
C MET A 1 -17.78 -19.94 -23.77
N ARG A 2 -17.79 -19.70 -22.45
CA ARG A 2 -19.02 -19.60 -21.67
C ARG A 2 -19.23 -18.14 -21.28
N THR A 3 -20.49 -17.78 -21.08
CA THR A 3 -20.88 -16.49 -20.54
C THR A 3 -21.44 -16.71 -19.15
N PHE A 4 -21.17 -15.77 -18.26
CA PHE A 4 -21.69 -15.75 -16.90
C PHE A 4 -22.71 -14.62 -16.73
N ASP A 5 -23.73 -14.88 -15.93
CA ASP A 5 -24.56 -13.82 -15.38
C ASP A 5 -23.86 -13.11 -14.21
N ILE A 6 -24.56 -12.18 -13.57
CA ILE A 6 -24.02 -11.42 -12.44
C ILE A 6 -23.78 -12.27 -11.18
N GLU A 7 -24.55 -13.33 -10.97
CA GLU A 7 -24.45 -14.17 -9.78
C GLU A 7 -23.32 -15.19 -9.94
N GLU A 8 -23.22 -15.80 -11.11
CA GLU A 8 -22.12 -16.67 -11.51
C GLU A 8 -20.79 -15.89 -11.50
N CYS A 9 -20.79 -14.67 -12.03
CA CYS A 9 -19.62 -13.79 -11.98
C CYS A 9 -19.22 -13.46 -10.53
N ALA A 10 -20.19 -13.13 -9.67
CA ALA A 10 -19.93 -12.87 -8.26
C ALA A 10 -19.37 -14.11 -7.54
N ALA A 11 -19.92 -15.29 -7.82
CA ALA A 11 -19.46 -16.56 -7.29
C ALA A 11 -18.05 -16.93 -7.77
N PHE A 12 -17.74 -16.63 -9.04
CA PHE A 12 -16.43 -16.86 -9.65
C PHE A 12 -15.36 -15.97 -9.02
N LEU A 13 -15.64 -14.68 -8.87
CA LEU A 13 -14.72 -13.70 -8.28
C LEU A 13 -14.71 -13.72 -6.74
N LYS A 14 -15.59 -14.52 -6.11
CA LYS A 14 -15.78 -14.58 -4.65
C LYS A 14 -16.12 -13.21 -4.03
N VAL A 15 -17.01 -12.47 -4.68
CA VAL A 15 -17.51 -11.18 -4.21
C VAL A 15 -19.03 -11.22 -4.02
N ASP A 16 -19.56 -10.25 -3.28
CA ASP A 16 -21.02 -10.08 -3.17
C ASP A 16 -21.62 -9.60 -4.50
N ARG A 17 -22.85 -10.02 -4.80
CA ARG A 17 -23.60 -9.63 -6.00
C ARG A 17 -23.71 -8.10 -6.14
N THR A 18 -23.92 -7.38 -5.04
CA THR A 18 -24.01 -5.92 -5.04
C THR A 18 -22.68 -5.26 -5.41
N THR A 19 -21.56 -5.84 -4.97
CA THR A 19 -20.22 -5.39 -5.35
C THR A 19 -19.94 -5.68 -6.82
N ALA A 20 -20.28 -6.87 -7.31
CA ALA A 20 -20.17 -7.19 -8.74
C ALA A 20 -20.99 -6.22 -9.61
N LEU A 21 -22.21 -5.88 -9.19
CA LEU A 21 -23.05 -4.88 -9.89
C LEU A 21 -22.42 -3.49 -9.92
N LYS A 22 -21.82 -3.07 -8.81
CA LYS A 22 -21.13 -1.77 -8.73
C LYS A 22 -19.93 -1.74 -9.67
N LEU A 23 -19.10 -2.79 -9.66
CA LEU A 23 -17.91 -2.89 -10.51
C LEU A 23 -18.27 -2.97 -12.01
N ALA A 24 -19.34 -3.70 -12.35
CA ALA A 24 -19.84 -3.74 -13.72
C ALA A 24 -20.41 -2.36 -14.14
N GLY A 25 -21.12 -1.68 -13.23
CA GLY A 25 -21.67 -0.35 -13.47
C GLY A 25 -20.63 0.76 -13.58
N SER A 26 -19.51 0.67 -12.86
CA SER A 26 -18.38 1.61 -12.97
C SER A 26 -17.50 1.35 -14.18
N GLY A 27 -17.61 0.18 -14.80
CA GLY A 27 -16.75 -0.25 -15.91
C GLY A 27 -15.42 -0.87 -15.47
N ASP A 28 -15.24 -1.13 -14.16
CA ASP A 28 -14.05 -1.81 -13.63
C ASP A 28 -14.05 -3.31 -13.99
N LEU A 29 -15.25 -3.91 -14.08
CA LEU A 29 -15.41 -5.30 -14.48
C LEU A 29 -15.72 -5.40 -15.97
N PRO A 30 -15.00 -6.23 -16.75
CA PRO A 30 -15.29 -6.40 -18.17
C PRO A 30 -16.59 -7.21 -18.36
N GLY A 31 -17.68 -6.50 -18.64
CA GLY A 31 -18.99 -7.09 -18.91
C GLY A 31 -19.87 -6.17 -19.73
N ALA A 32 -20.81 -6.78 -20.45
CA ALA A 32 -21.77 -6.06 -21.28
C ALA A 32 -23.15 -6.07 -20.62
N ARG A 33 -23.83 -4.91 -20.67
CA ARG A 33 -25.22 -4.82 -20.29
C ARG A 33 -26.11 -5.10 -21.50
N ILE A 34 -26.81 -6.22 -21.49
CA ILE A 34 -27.73 -6.63 -22.55
C ILE A 34 -29.16 -6.55 -22.00
N GLY A 35 -29.86 -5.48 -22.40
CA GLY A 35 -31.18 -5.15 -21.85
C GLY A 35 -31.12 -4.88 -20.34
N ARG A 36 -31.77 -5.74 -19.54
CA ARG A 36 -31.79 -5.65 -18.07
C ARG A 36 -30.76 -6.54 -17.39
N ALA A 37 -30.08 -7.41 -18.13
CA ALA A 37 -29.12 -8.37 -17.60
C ALA A 37 -27.69 -7.90 -17.85
N TRP A 38 -26.79 -8.33 -16.96
CA TRP A 38 -25.35 -8.24 -17.17
C TRP A 38 -24.83 -9.58 -17.64
N VAL A 39 -23.97 -9.56 -18.65
CA VAL A 39 -23.35 -10.73 -19.23
C VAL A 39 -21.85 -10.53 -19.26
N PHE A 40 -21.11 -11.50 -18.73
CA PHE A 40 -19.66 -11.49 -18.64
C PHE A 40 -19.11 -12.65 -19.44
N LEU A 41 -17.99 -12.45 -20.13
CA LEU A 41 -17.28 -13.54 -20.76
C LEU A 41 -16.35 -14.16 -19.73
N GLU A 42 -16.32 -15.49 -19.69
CA GLU A 42 -15.39 -16.23 -18.82
C GLU A 42 -13.93 -15.84 -19.09
N ASP A 43 -13.57 -15.69 -20.37
CA ASP A 43 -12.20 -15.35 -20.79
C ASP A 43 -11.79 -13.95 -20.31
N ASP A 44 -12.68 -12.96 -20.46
CA ASP A 44 -12.45 -11.59 -19.99
C ASP A 44 -12.31 -11.52 -18.47
N LEU A 45 -13.07 -12.32 -17.72
CA LEU A 45 -12.96 -12.41 -16.26
C LEU A 45 -11.62 -13.02 -15.82
N ILE A 46 -11.13 -14.03 -16.55
CA ILE A 46 -9.81 -14.62 -16.31
C ILE A 46 -8.72 -13.60 -16.58
N ASP A 47 -8.81 -12.86 -17.68
CA ASP A 47 -7.83 -11.85 -18.05
C ASP A 47 -7.82 -10.66 -17.08
N TYR A 48 -9.00 -10.24 -16.62
CA TYR A 48 -9.13 -9.28 -15.51
C TYR A 48 -8.39 -9.77 -14.25
N LEU A 49 -8.60 -11.04 -13.87
CA LEU A 49 -7.96 -11.61 -12.69
C LEU A 49 -6.43 -11.69 -12.85
N ARG A 50 -5.95 -12.08 -14.03
CA ARG A 50 -4.51 -12.09 -14.36
C ARG A 50 -3.90 -10.70 -14.25
N LEU A 51 -4.57 -9.68 -14.79
CA LEU A 51 -4.12 -8.29 -14.70
C LEU A 51 -4.06 -7.84 -13.25
N ARG A 52 -5.11 -8.13 -12.47
CA ARG A 52 -5.18 -7.74 -11.06
C ARG A 52 -4.07 -8.38 -10.22
N VAL A 53 -3.80 -9.66 -10.43
CA VAL A 53 -2.71 -10.38 -9.77
C VAL A 53 -1.36 -9.76 -10.11
N LYS A 54 -1.10 -9.44 -11.40
CA LYS A 54 0.16 -8.80 -11.82
C LYS A 54 0.36 -7.44 -11.17
N GLN A 55 -0.68 -6.60 -11.13
CA GLN A 55 -0.63 -5.29 -10.48
C GLN A 55 -0.30 -5.43 -8.99
N GLN A 56 -1.04 -6.27 -8.25
CA GLN A 56 -0.80 -6.48 -6.83
C GLN A 56 0.57 -7.08 -6.52
N GLN A 57 1.07 -7.97 -7.39
CA GLN A 57 2.42 -8.51 -7.24
C GLN A 57 3.49 -7.45 -7.49
N ALA A 58 3.31 -6.59 -8.50
CA ALA A 58 4.22 -5.50 -8.78
C ALA A 58 4.25 -4.49 -7.63
N GLU A 59 3.10 -4.14 -7.07
CA GLU A 59 2.97 -3.27 -5.89
C GLU A 59 3.74 -3.84 -4.70
N ARG A 60 3.46 -5.08 -4.29
CA ARG A 60 4.18 -5.74 -3.16
C ARG A 60 5.68 -5.85 -3.40
N ARG A 61 6.08 -6.14 -4.65
CA ARG A 61 7.51 -6.21 -5.00
C ARG A 61 8.16 -4.84 -4.92
N ASN A 62 7.48 -3.80 -5.39
CA ASN A 62 8.00 -2.44 -5.35
C ASN A 62 8.10 -1.94 -3.90
N GLU A 63 7.09 -2.21 -3.07
CA GLU A 63 7.13 -1.95 -1.63
C GLU A 63 8.33 -2.64 -0.96
N ALA A 64 8.56 -3.92 -1.27
CA ALA A 64 9.71 -4.65 -0.75
C ALA A 64 11.06 -4.05 -1.19
N ILE A 65 11.17 -3.62 -2.46
CA ILE A 65 12.39 -2.97 -2.98
C ILE A 65 12.61 -1.60 -2.32
N VAL A 66 11.55 -0.82 -2.08
CA VAL A 66 11.63 0.49 -1.42
C VAL A 66 12.08 0.33 0.04
N ASP A 67 11.51 -0.62 0.77
CA ASP A 67 11.90 -0.91 2.16
C ASP A 67 13.35 -1.38 2.26
N GLU A 68 13.78 -2.26 1.35
CA GLU A 68 15.17 -2.72 1.29
C GLU A 68 16.12 -1.56 0.95
N GLY A 69 15.75 -0.71 0.00
CA GLY A 69 16.51 0.48 -0.40
C GLY A 69 16.64 1.50 0.73
N LEU A 70 15.57 1.74 1.48
CA LEU A 70 15.57 2.58 2.67
C LEU A 70 16.48 2.00 3.76
N ALA A 71 16.35 0.70 4.06
CA ALA A 71 17.21 0.03 5.04
C ALA A 71 18.69 0.04 4.62
N ALA A 72 19.00 -0.14 3.33
CA ALA A 72 20.36 -0.03 2.80
C ALA A 72 20.91 1.40 2.85
N SER A 73 20.07 2.41 2.63
CA SER A 73 20.46 3.83 2.73
C SER A 73 20.72 4.26 4.18
N VAL A 74 19.84 3.87 5.11
CA VAL A 74 20.01 4.12 6.54
C VAL A 74 21.30 3.48 7.07
N ARG A 75 21.58 2.22 6.69
CA ARG A 75 22.84 1.56 7.07
C ARG A 75 24.08 2.31 6.56
N ARG A 76 24.09 2.72 5.29
CA ARG A 76 25.20 3.49 4.70
C ARG A 76 25.42 4.84 5.39
N ASN A 77 24.35 5.57 5.68
CA ASN A 77 24.45 6.88 6.32
C ASN A 77 24.72 6.79 7.83
N ALA A 78 24.23 5.76 8.52
CA ALA A 78 24.53 5.54 9.94
C ALA A 78 26.06 5.40 10.17
N THR A 79 26.79 4.78 9.24
CA THR A 79 28.25 4.69 9.29
C THR A 79 28.95 6.05 9.18
N LEU A 80 28.36 7.01 8.44
CA LEU A 80 28.92 8.35 8.27
C LEU A 80 28.54 9.32 9.43
N VAL A 81 27.42 9.09 10.13
CA VAL A 81 26.92 9.96 11.21
C VAL A 81 27.45 9.54 12.60
N SER A 82 27.86 8.28 12.78
CA SER A 82 28.28 7.72 14.06
C SER A 82 29.46 8.44 14.76
N PRO A 83 30.54 8.89 14.08
CA PRO A 83 31.63 9.56 14.79
C PRO A 83 31.32 11.03 15.17
N LEU A 84 30.36 11.69 14.51
CA LEU A 84 29.98 13.08 14.81
C LEU A 84 28.91 13.18 15.90
N LEU A 85 28.05 12.16 16.05
CA LEU A 85 27.02 12.12 17.10
C LEU A 85 27.59 11.63 18.45
N ALA A 86 28.57 10.70 18.43
CA ALA A 86 29.22 10.19 19.64
C ALA A 86 29.99 11.26 20.44
N LYS A 87 30.36 12.40 19.83
CA LYS A 87 31.07 13.49 20.51
C LYS A 87 30.17 14.50 21.23
N ARG A 88 28.83 14.38 21.19
CA ARG A 88 27.92 15.39 21.77
C ARG A 88 27.33 15.07 23.16
N THR A 89 27.68 13.95 23.78
CA THR A 89 27.07 13.51 25.06
C THR A 89 28.01 13.53 26.26
N ALA A 90 28.91 14.52 26.35
CA ALA A 90 29.64 14.80 27.59
C ALA A 90 29.78 16.30 27.81
N LYS A 91 28.67 17.00 28.05
CA LYS A 91 28.73 18.31 28.71
C LYS A 91 28.82 18.05 30.22
N PRO A 92 29.91 18.43 30.91
CA PRO A 92 29.94 18.38 32.37
C PRO A 92 28.80 19.27 32.90
N LYS A 93 28.06 18.76 33.90
CA LYS A 93 27.00 19.48 34.59
C LYS A 93 27.63 20.71 35.26
N ARG A 94 27.54 21.88 34.62
CA ARG A 94 27.89 23.16 35.28
C ARG A 94 26.86 23.38 36.37
N GLU A 95 27.31 23.41 37.62
CA GLU A 95 26.46 23.78 38.74
C GLU A 95 25.94 25.21 38.51
N LEU A 96 24.63 25.38 38.65
CA LEU A 96 23.98 26.66 38.41
C LEU A 96 24.42 27.65 39.51
N PRO A 97 24.82 28.88 39.16
CA PRO A 97 25.10 29.89 40.18
C PRO A 97 23.80 30.24 40.93
N GLU A 98 23.86 30.17 42.25
CA GLU A 98 22.77 30.58 43.15
C GLU A 98 22.50 32.08 42.92
N LEU A 99 21.25 32.40 42.55
CA LEU A 99 20.83 33.77 42.32
C LEU A 99 20.69 34.48 43.68
N PRO A 100 21.23 35.71 43.84
CA PRO A 100 20.98 36.47 45.06
C PRO A 100 19.49 36.82 45.14
N GLU A 101 18.87 36.42 46.24
CA GLU A 101 17.52 36.81 46.63
C GLU A 101 17.41 38.34 46.55
N LEU A 102 16.58 38.83 45.63
CA LEU A 102 16.31 40.24 45.46
C LEU A 102 15.55 40.74 46.70
N ALA A 103 16.29 41.39 47.61
CA ALA A 103 15.72 42.14 48.71
C ALA A 103 14.89 43.32 48.16
N GLY A 104 13.59 43.28 48.44
CA GLY A 104 12.63 44.36 48.21
C GLY A 104 11.52 44.25 49.24
#